data_AF-A0AAI9HTB9-F1
#
_entry.id   AF-A0AAI9HTB9-F1
#
_cell.length_a   1.000
_cell.length_b   1.000
_cell.length_c   1.000
_cell.angle_alpha   90.00
_cell.angle_beta   90.00
_cell.angle_gamma   90.00
#
_symmetry.space_group_name_H-M   'P 1'
#
loop_
_entity.id
_entity.type
_entity.pdbx_description
1 polymer ?
#
loop_
_entity_poly.entity_id
_entity_poly.type
_entity_poly.pdbx_seq_one_letter_code
_entity_poly.pdbx_strand_id
1 'polypeptide(L)'
;MNDHCVRKKLKNSQCDNCAVCCPADAVTFGYLDVKIDNDRCFQCGNCLFVCPSDAIEHIPVRERSYNNNGQLVIEKKETPASAEELLVWHRQYHIRGMQIAEPEVDNWLPVLAELNLRLKALGEPIWQLTIIPPPPVDTGKRFALFRQKTVSTGLNTGRARTGLNERKKLWPDDSWFDVRPDTENCILCTACAAVCQEGAITIADNQFTVDKTKCSGCMSCRDVCFPKAIDVIPQAEKHSQPVRYAYFDARCSSCHLPFMSWQPEQTLCPVCRSRKEKGWM
;
A
#
# COMPACT_ATOMS: atom_id res chain seq x y z
N MET A 1 6.57 14.15 -7.16
CA MET A 1 7.02 13.07 -6.27
C MET A 1 7.92 13.69 -5.21
N ASN A 2 7.49 13.70 -3.95
CA ASN A 2 8.25 14.28 -2.84
C ASN A 2 9.38 13.34 -2.38
N ASP A 3 10.07 13.73 -1.31
CA ASP A 3 11.24 13.01 -0.78
C ASP A 3 10.88 11.80 0.07
N HIS A 4 9.60 11.51 0.33
CA HIS A 4 9.19 10.27 1.02
C HIS A 4 9.36 9.03 0.13
N CYS A 5 9.50 9.20 -1.19
CA CYS A 5 9.68 8.09 -2.13
C CYS A 5 10.89 7.23 -1.75
N VAL A 6 10.67 5.94 -1.50
CA VAL A 6 11.74 5.01 -1.10
C VAL A 6 12.85 4.90 -2.15
N ARG A 7 12.54 5.08 -3.45
CA ARG A 7 13.55 5.11 -4.52
C ARG A 7 14.46 6.33 -4.46
N LYS A 8 14.00 7.46 -3.91
CA LYS A 8 14.84 8.65 -3.68
C LYS A 8 15.72 8.50 -2.43
N LYS A 9 15.32 7.65 -1.48
CA LYS A 9 16.05 7.42 -0.21
C LYS A 9 17.03 6.24 -0.30
N LEU A 10 16.67 5.17 -0.99
CA LEU A 10 17.40 3.91 -1.01
C LEU A 10 17.83 3.55 -2.43
N LYS A 11 19.15 3.57 -2.66
CA LYS A 11 19.76 3.28 -3.97
C LYS A 11 19.29 1.95 -4.58
N ASN A 12 19.09 0.93 -3.74
CA ASN A 12 18.74 -0.42 -4.18
C ASN A 12 17.24 -0.73 -4.09
N SER A 13 16.40 0.29 -3.86
CA SER A 13 14.96 0.03 -3.71
C SER A 13 14.36 -0.54 -4.98
N GLN A 14 13.55 -1.57 -4.82
CA GLN A 14 12.86 -2.26 -5.91
C GLN A 14 11.42 -1.80 -6.09
N CYS A 15 10.89 -0.90 -5.24
CA CYS A 15 9.50 -0.47 -5.29
C CYS A 15 9.11 0.10 -6.67
N ASP A 16 8.08 -0.46 -7.29
CA ASP A 16 7.56 -0.07 -8.60
C ASP A 16 6.03 0.06 -8.64
N ASN A 17 5.35 0.01 -7.48
CA ASN A 17 3.88 0.04 -7.34
C ASN A 17 3.22 1.12 -8.22
N CYS A 18 3.78 2.33 -8.24
CA CYS A 18 3.24 3.43 -9.02
C CYS A 18 3.36 3.24 -10.54
N ALA A 19 4.40 2.56 -11.02
CA ALA A 19 4.55 2.19 -12.43
C ALA A 19 3.61 1.04 -12.79
N VAL A 20 3.58 -0.02 -11.97
CA VAL A 20 2.73 -1.21 -12.19
C VAL A 20 1.24 -0.83 -12.25
N CYS A 21 0.80 0.12 -11.42
CA CYS A 21 -0.61 0.56 -11.42
C CYS A 21 -0.96 1.60 -12.50
N CYS A 22 0.02 2.09 -13.27
CA CYS A 22 -0.16 3.19 -14.21
C CYS A 22 -0.62 2.67 -15.58
N PRO A 23 -1.89 2.89 -15.97
CA PRO A 23 -2.40 2.41 -17.25
C PRO A 23 -1.84 3.14 -18.48
N ALA A 24 -1.06 4.22 -18.29
CA ALA A 24 -0.45 5.00 -19.36
C ALA A 24 1.08 4.86 -19.41
N ASP A 25 1.65 3.98 -18.57
CA ASP A 25 3.10 3.78 -18.41
C ASP A 25 3.87 5.09 -18.15
N ALA A 26 3.21 6.09 -17.55
CA ALA A 26 3.73 7.45 -17.41
C ALA A 26 4.89 7.58 -16.41
N VAL A 27 5.24 6.51 -15.67
CA VAL A 27 6.27 6.56 -14.61
C VAL A 27 7.60 6.03 -15.13
N THR A 28 8.68 6.73 -14.82
CA THR A 28 10.05 6.33 -15.15
C THR A 28 10.95 6.40 -13.93
N PHE A 29 11.93 5.51 -13.85
CA PHE A 29 12.88 5.41 -12.74
C PHE A 29 14.29 5.80 -13.19
N GLY A 30 14.91 6.72 -12.47
CA GLY A 30 16.31 7.12 -12.64
C GLY A 30 17.14 6.78 -11.41
N TYR A 31 18.41 7.22 -11.40
CA TYR A 31 19.26 7.07 -10.24
C TYR A 31 18.79 7.99 -9.10
N LEU A 32 18.29 7.38 -8.02
CA LEU A 32 17.68 8.09 -6.89
C LEU A 32 16.60 9.10 -7.32
N ASP A 33 15.90 8.82 -8.42
CA ASP A 33 14.92 9.73 -9.00
C ASP A 33 13.74 8.96 -9.59
N VAL A 34 12.56 9.58 -9.57
CA VAL A 34 11.32 9.04 -10.14
C VAL A 34 10.56 10.18 -10.79
N LYS A 35 10.24 10.03 -12.08
CA LYS A 35 9.52 11.04 -12.87
C LYS A 35 8.19 10.50 -13.36
N ILE A 36 7.18 11.36 -13.32
CA ILE A 36 5.89 11.14 -13.96
C ILE A 36 5.85 12.04 -15.19
N ASP A 37 5.66 11.42 -16.35
CA ASP A 37 5.48 12.09 -17.63
C ASP A 37 4.06 12.70 -17.68
N ASN A 38 3.99 14.04 -17.66
CA ASN A 38 2.73 14.77 -17.64
C ASN A 38 1.99 14.72 -18.98
N ASP A 39 2.69 14.47 -20.09
CA ASP A 39 2.06 14.37 -21.41
C ASP A 39 1.34 13.03 -21.59
N ARG A 40 1.82 11.99 -20.90
CA ARG A 40 1.18 10.66 -20.87
C ARG A 40 0.19 10.49 -19.71
N CYS A 41 0.40 11.19 -18.59
CA CYS A 41 -0.43 11.07 -17.41
C CYS A 41 -1.81 11.73 -17.59
N PHE A 42 -2.88 10.93 -17.64
CA PHE A 42 -4.26 11.42 -17.68
C PHE A 42 -4.90 11.56 -16.29
N GLN A 43 -4.09 11.61 -15.23
CA GLN A 43 -4.52 11.89 -13.85
C GLN A 43 -5.61 10.92 -13.33
N CYS A 44 -5.45 9.61 -13.57
CA CYS A 44 -6.39 8.60 -13.04
C CYS A 44 -6.37 8.49 -11.50
N GLY A 45 -5.26 8.83 -10.86
CA GLY A 45 -5.11 8.78 -9.40
C GLY A 45 -4.74 7.41 -8.82
N ASN A 46 -4.67 6.32 -9.59
CA ASN A 46 -4.34 4.97 -9.09
C ASN A 46 -3.08 4.94 -8.22
N CYS A 47 -2.04 5.64 -8.67
CA CYS A 47 -0.75 5.70 -7.99
C CYS A 47 -0.83 6.33 -6.58
N LEU A 48 -1.81 7.21 -6.33
CA LEU A 48 -2.07 7.81 -5.02
C LEU A 48 -2.54 6.79 -3.98
N PHE A 49 -3.11 5.65 -4.41
CA PHE A 49 -3.67 4.63 -3.53
C PHE A 49 -2.74 3.43 -3.33
N VAL A 50 -1.74 3.24 -4.21
CA VAL A 50 -0.76 2.13 -4.10
C VAL A 50 0.61 2.56 -3.61
N CYS A 51 0.88 3.87 -3.51
CA CYS A 51 2.17 4.37 -3.04
C CYS A 51 2.33 4.06 -1.54
N PRO A 52 3.33 3.24 -1.15
CA PRO A 52 3.46 2.80 0.25
C PRO A 52 4.09 3.87 1.15
N SER A 53 4.52 5.00 0.58
CA SER A 53 5.20 6.08 1.29
C SER A 53 4.53 7.44 1.05
N ASP A 54 3.31 7.45 0.50
CA ASP A 54 2.53 8.66 0.20
C ASP A 54 3.34 9.75 -0.52
N ALA A 55 4.20 9.33 -1.46
CA ALA A 55 5.18 10.21 -2.08
C ALA A 55 4.66 10.98 -3.31
N ILE A 56 3.47 10.63 -3.79
CA ILE A 56 2.87 11.20 -4.98
C ILE A 56 1.99 12.37 -4.59
N GLU A 57 2.25 13.52 -5.20
CA GLU A 57 1.58 14.79 -4.93
C GLU A 57 1.10 15.41 -6.24
N HIS A 58 0.21 16.40 -6.13
CA HIS A 58 -0.29 17.22 -7.24
C HIS A 58 -1.06 16.46 -8.35
N ILE A 59 -1.51 15.22 -8.07
CA ILE A 59 -2.52 14.55 -8.89
C ILE A 59 -3.87 14.70 -8.19
N PRO A 60 -4.90 15.27 -8.84
CA PRO A 60 -6.20 15.46 -8.21
C PRO A 60 -6.91 14.12 -7.99
N VAL A 61 -7.57 13.98 -6.85
CA VAL A 61 -8.45 12.84 -6.58
C VAL A 61 -9.75 13.02 -7.36
N ARG A 62 -10.14 11.98 -8.10
CA ARG A 62 -11.40 11.99 -8.85
C ARG A 62 -12.59 12.02 -7.89
N GLU A 63 -13.53 12.91 -8.19
CA GLU A 63 -14.81 12.96 -7.53
C GLU A 63 -15.74 11.92 -8.14
N ARG A 64 -16.45 11.17 -7.29
CA ARG A 64 -17.42 10.15 -7.73
C ARG A 64 -18.78 10.37 -7.10
N SER A 65 -19.80 9.91 -7.79
CA SER A 65 -21.19 10.02 -7.36
C SER A 65 -21.64 8.77 -6.60
N TYR A 66 -22.45 8.96 -5.56
CA TYR A 66 -23.07 7.87 -4.81
C TYR A 66 -24.49 8.24 -4.36
N ASN A 67 -25.34 7.24 -4.18
CA ASN A 67 -26.73 7.43 -3.74
C ASN A 67 -26.88 7.29 -2.21
N ASN A 68 -28.05 7.66 -1.69
CA ASN A 68 -28.36 7.56 -0.25
C ASN A 68 -28.52 6.11 0.24
N ASN A 69 -28.56 5.14 -0.67
CA ASN A 69 -28.63 3.71 -0.34
C ASN A 69 -27.23 3.10 -0.15
N GLY A 70 -26.18 3.91 -0.16
CA GLY A 70 -24.81 3.46 0.03
C GLY A 70 -24.24 2.73 -1.18
N GLN A 71 -24.62 3.14 -2.40
CA GLN A 71 -24.06 2.60 -3.63
C GLN A 71 -23.32 3.68 -4.43
N LEU A 72 -22.14 3.33 -4.95
CA LEU A 72 -21.45 4.14 -5.95
C LEU A 72 -22.24 4.08 -7.27
N VAL A 73 -22.48 5.21 -7.93
CA VAL A 73 -23.36 5.29 -9.11
C VAL A 73 -22.55 5.68 -10.34
N ILE A 74 -22.56 4.79 -11.34
CA ILE A 74 -21.85 4.91 -12.62
C ILE A 74 -22.88 5.00 -13.75
N GLU A 75 -23.35 6.20 -14.06
CA GLU A 75 -24.36 6.45 -15.10
C GLU A 75 -23.76 6.81 -16.47
N LYS A 76 -22.50 7.22 -16.49
CA LYS A 76 -21.82 7.73 -17.68
C LYS A 76 -20.41 7.16 -17.75
N LYS A 77 -19.83 7.19 -18.94
CA LYS A 77 -18.44 6.80 -19.16
C LYS A 77 -17.50 7.56 -18.23
N GLU A 78 -16.82 6.81 -17.38
CA GLU A 78 -15.78 7.33 -16.50
C GLU A 78 -14.69 6.27 -16.28
N THR A 79 -13.49 6.74 -15.92
CA THR A 79 -12.36 5.86 -15.62
C THR A 79 -12.68 5.01 -14.37
N PRO A 80 -12.55 3.67 -14.46
CA PRO A 80 -12.71 2.80 -13.31
C PRO A 80 -11.79 3.19 -12.15
N ALA A 81 -12.32 3.08 -10.93
CA ALA A 81 -11.50 3.15 -9.72
C ALA A 81 -10.53 1.96 -9.66
N SER A 82 -9.50 2.05 -8.84
CA SER A 82 -8.77 0.86 -8.41
C SER A 82 -9.51 0.20 -7.24
N ALA A 83 -9.25 -1.10 -7.00
CA ALA A 83 -9.76 -1.76 -5.81
C ALA A 83 -9.30 -1.07 -4.51
N GLU A 84 -8.11 -0.44 -4.52
CA GLU A 84 -7.58 0.33 -3.40
C GLU A 84 -8.38 1.60 -3.10
N GLU A 85 -8.78 2.31 -4.15
CA GLU A 85 -9.68 3.47 -3.99
C GLU A 85 -11.03 3.00 -3.42
N LEU A 86 -11.60 1.92 -3.95
CA LEU A 86 -12.91 1.43 -3.50
C LEU A 86 -12.90 0.89 -2.06
N LEU A 87 -11.78 0.33 -1.59
CA LEU A 87 -11.62 0.02 -0.17
C LEU A 87 -11.80 1.28 0.68
N VAL A 88 -11.18 2.40 0.31
CA VAL A 88 -11.36 3.67 1.05
C VAL A 88 -12.83 4.11 1.03
N TRP A 89 -13.51 4.04 -0.11
CA TRP A 89 -14.96 4.33 -0.19
C TRP A 89 -15.79 3.43 0.72
N HIS A 90 -15.43 2.14 0.82
CA HIS A 90 -16.10 1.18 1.69
C HIS A 90 -16.06 1.63 3.16
N ARG A 91 -14.94 2.16 3.67
CA ARG A 91 -14.86 2.62 5.06
C ARG A 91 -15.29 4.08 5.25
N GLN A 92 -14.82 4.98 4.39
CA GLN A 92 -15.03 6.42 4.54
C GLN A 92 -16.50 6.83 4.38
N TYR A 93 -17.21 6.22 3.43
CA TYR A 93 -18.59 6.58 3.08
C TYR A 93 -19.58 5.44 3.34
N HIS A 94 -19.13 4.33 3.96
CA HIS A 94 -19.94 3.14 4.21
C HIS A 94 -20.63 2.57 2.96
N ILE A 95 -20.00 2.71 1.78
CA ILE A 95 -20.53 2.19 0.52
C ILE A 95 -20.52 0.65 0.55
N ARG A 96 -21.60 0.02 0.12
CA ARG A 96 -21.81 -1.44 0.10
C ARG A 96 -22.33 -1.95 -1.24
N GLY A 97 -22.33 -1.12 -2.27
CA GLY A 97 -22.71 -1.56 -3.60
C GLY A 97 -22.29 -0.61 -4.69
N MET A 98 -22.51 -1.07 -5.91
CA MET A 98 -22.23 -0.32 -7.13
C MET A 98 -23.42 -0.46 -8.07
N GLN A 99 -23.96 0.68 -8.50
CA GLN A 99 -25.02 0.78 -9.48
C GLN A 99 -24.39 1.23 -10.80
N ILE A 100 -24.43 0.39 -11.84
CA ILE A 100 -23.70 0.61 -13.09
C ILE A 100 -24.66 0.56 -14.26
N ALA A 101 -24.64 1.60 -15.10
CA ALA A 101 -25.37 1.63 -16.36
C ALA A 101 -24.62 0.86 -17.45
N GLU A 102 -25.35 0.17 -18.32
CA GLU A 102 -24.74 -0.34 -19.55
C GLU A 102 -24.24 0.81 -20.45
N PRO A 103 -23.09 0.65 -21.15
CA PRO A 103 -22.23 -0.53 -21.22
C PRO A 103 -21.06 -0.54 -20.20
N GLU A 104 -21.06 0.35 -19.20
CA GLU A 104 -19.90 0.51 -18.29
C GLU A 104 -19.65 -0.69 -17.36
N VAL A 105 -20.59 -1.62 -17.29
CA VAL A 105 -20.48 -2.86 -16.51
C VAL A 105 -19.19 -3.61 -16.86
N ASP A 106 -18.85 -3.71 -18.14
CA ASP A 106 -17.67 -4.47 -18.60
C ASP A 106 -16.35 -3.88 -18.08
N ASN A 107 -16.27 -2.55 -17.96
CA ASN A 107 -15.07 -1.85 -17.49
C ASN A 107 -14.90 -1.94 -15.97
N TRP A 108 -16.01 -2.03 -15.24
CA TRP A 108 -16.05 -1.92 -13.78
C TRP A 108 -16.15 -3.27 -13.07
N LEU A 109 -16.68 -4.29 -13.74
CA LEU A 109 -16.85 -5.63 -13.17
C LEU A 109 -15.53 -6.25 -12.67
N PRO A 110 -14.39 -6.17 -13.39
CA PRO A 110 -13.12 -6.69 -12.89
C PRO A 110 -12.66 -5.99 -11.59
N VAL A 111 -12.85 -4.68 -11.50
CA VAL A 111 -12.50 -3.88 -10.31
C VAL A 111 -13.37 -4.27 -9.12
N LEU A 112 -14.67 -4.43 -9.33
CA LEU A 112 -15.61 -4.86 -8.29
C LEU A 112 -15.29 -6.28 -7.81
N ALA A 113 -14.92 -7.19 -8.72
CA ALA A 113 -14.50 -8.54 -8.37
C ALA A 113 -13.22 -8.53 -7.51
N GLU A 114 -12.21 -7.75 -7.90
CA GLU A 114 -10.98 -7.60 -7.13
C GLU A 114 -11.24 -7.02 -5.74
N LEU A 115 -12.07 -5.97 -5.64
CA LEU A 115 -12.52 -5.40 -4.37
C LEU A 115 -13.17 -6.47 -3.49
N ASN A 116 -14.11 -7.24 -4.03
CA ASN A 116 -14.85 -8.23 -3.25
C ASN A 116 -13.97 -9.38 -2.76
N LEU A 117 -12.94 -9.79 -3.51
CA LEU A 117 -11.94 -10.75 -3.04
C LEU A 117 -11.17 -10.21 -1.83
N ARG A 118 -10.76 -8.94 -1.87
CA ARG A 118 -10.07 -8.26 -0.75
C ARG A 118 -10.97 -8.10 0.46
N LEU A 119 -12.21 -7.63 0.28
CA LEU A 119 -13.21 -7.51 1.34
C LEU A 119 -13.48 -8.86 2.00
N LYS A 120 -13.58 -9.93 1.20
CA LYS A 120 -13.75 -11.29 1.72
C LYS A 120 -12.55 -11.76 2.55
N ALA A 121 -11.32 -11.49 2.11
CA ALA A 121 -10.11 -11.80 2.88
C ALA A 121 -10.07 -11.04 4.21
N LEU A 122 -10.61 -9.82 4.23
CA LEU A 122 -10.78 -9.01 5.44
C LEU A 122 -12.02 -9.40 6.25
N GLY A 123 -12.85 -10.35 5.83
CA GLY A 123 -14.13 -10.63 6.49
C GLY A 123 -15.04 -9.40 6.60
N GLU A 124 -15.01 -8.52 5.60
CA GLU A 124 -15.86 -7.34 5.45
C GLU A 124 -17.03 -7.65 4.50
N PRO A 125 -18.17 -6.93 4.61
CA PRO A 125 -19.29 -7.13 3.70
C PRO A 125 -18.91 -6.74 2.26
N ILE A 126 -19.05 -7.69 1.35
CA ILE A 126 -18.79 -7.48 -0.08
C ILE A 126 -19.80 -6.48 -0.69
N TRP A 127 -19.40 -5.85 -1.78
CA TRP A 127 -20.24 -4.93 -2.52
C TRP A 127 -21.18 -5.66 -3.48
N GLN A 128 -22.46 -5.27 -3.44
CA GLN A 128 -23.48 -5.76 -4.37
C GLN A 128 -23.47 -4.97 -5.69
N LEU A 129 -23.66 -5.67 -6.81
CA LEU A 129 -23.81 -5.06 -8.13
C LEU A 129 -25.30 -4.88 -8.46
N THR A 130 -25.66 -3.69 -8.94
CA THR A 130 -26.96 -3.42 -9.56
C THR A 130 -26.73 -2.87 -10.96
N ILE A 131 -27.20 -3.58 -11.98
CA ILE A 131 -27.12 -3.11 -13.36
C ILE A 131 -28.38 -2.30 -13.66
N ILE A 132 -28.21 -1.13 -14.26
CA ILE A 132 -29.33 -0.26 -14.67
C ILE A 132 -29.31 -0.05 -16.18
N PRO A 133 -30.47 0.20 -16.81
CA PRO A 133 -30.51 0.59 -18.21
C PRO A 133 -29.73 1.89 -18.44
N PRO A 134 -29.20 2.10 -19.65
CA PRO A 134 -28.50 3.34 -19.99
C PRO A 134 -29.42 4.54 -19.76
N PRO A 135 -28.89 5.67 -19.28
CA PRO A 135 -29.69 6.87 -19.11
C PRO A 135 -30.27 7.31 -20.46
N PRO A 136 -31.48 7.88 -20.48
CA PRO A 136 -32.12 8.30 -21.72
C PRO A 136 -31.25 9.31 -22.46
N VAL A 137 -30.96 9.02 -23.73
CA VAL A 137 -30.22 9.92 -24.62
C VAL A 137 -31.15 11.05 -25.05
N ASP A 138 -30.97 12.23 -24.48
CA ASP A 138 -31.71 13.42 -24.88
C ASP A 138 -31.17 13.96 -26.21
N THR A 139 -31.85 13.62 -27.30
CA THR A 139 -31.50 14.02 -28.67
C THR A 139 -31.75 15.51 -28.96
N GLY A 140 -32.48 16.23 -28.09
CA GLY A 140 -32.78 17.65 -28.22
C GLY A 140 -31.64 18.59 -27.77
N LYS A 141 -30.61 18.06 -27.12
CA LYS A 141 -29.53 18.84 -26.49
C LYS A 141 -28.43 19.37 -27.42
N ARG A 142 -28.53 19.17 -28.74
CA ARG A 142 -27.49 19.59 -29.70
C ARG A 142 -27.53 21.08 -30.10
N PHE A 143 -28.55 21.85 -29.70
CA PHE A 143 -28.77 23.22 -30.20
C PHE A 143 -28.63 24.35 -29.18
N ALA A 144 -28.22 24.09 -27.93
CA ALA A 144 -28.09 25.14 -26.91
C ALA A 144 -26.64 25.31 -26.43
N LEU A 145 -25.97 26.37 -26.91
CA LEU A 145 -24.59 26.75 -26.58
C LEU A 145 -24.38 27.15 -25.10
N PHE A 146 -25.43 27.27 -24.32
CA PHE A 146 -25.36 27.63 -22.90
C PHE A 146 -26.48 26.95 -22.11
N ARG A 147 -26.25 25.75 -21.55
CA ARG A 147 -26.94 25.36 -20.31
C ARG A 147 -26.32 24.22 -19.53
N GLN A 148 -26.62 24.28 -18.23
CA GLN A 148 -26.08 23.58 -17.07
C GLN A 148 -25.88 22.06 -17.24
N LYS A 149 -24.79 21.54 -16.64
CA LYS A 149 -24.59 20.12 -16.37
C LYS A 149 -25.90 19.54 -15.86
N THR A 150 -26.42 18.51 -16.54
CA THR A 150 -27.50 17.68 -16.03
C THR A 150 -27.02 17.10 -14.69
N VAL A 151 -27.43 17.73 -13.59
CA VAL A 151 -27.21 17.17 -12.25
C VAL A 151 -28.20 16.03 -12.15
N SER A 152 -27.70 14.81 -12.06
CA SER A 152 -28.46 13.65 -11.61
C SER A 152 -29.10 14.03 -10.27
N THR A 153 -30.39 14.37 -10.29
CA THR A 153 -31.13 14.84 -9.12
C THR A 153 -31.11 13.75 -8.05
N GLY A 154 -30.46 14.03 -6.92
CA GLY A 154 -30.44 13.13 -5.75
C GLY A 154 -29.16 12.32 -5.53
N LEU A 155 -28.10 12.50 -6.33
CA LEU A 155 -26.80 11.90 -6.05
C LEU A 155 -25.91 12.82 -5.22
N ASN A 156 -25.22 12.24 -4.24
CA ASN A 156 -24.13 12.89 -3.52
C ASN A 156 -22.82 12.74 -4.31
N THR A 157 -21.85 13.58 -4.01
CA THR A 157 -20.49 13.48 -4.57
C THR A 157 -19.45 13.45 -3.46
N GLY A 158 -18.35 12.74 -3.70
CA GLY A 158 -17.29 12.60 -2.70
C GLY A 158 -15.94 12.28 -3.34
N ARG A 159 -14.90 12.33 -2.53
CA ARG A 159 -13.51 11.99 -2.91
C ARG A 159 -12.93 11.08 -1.85
N ALA A 160 -12.36 9.96 -2.28
CA ALA A 160 -11.63 9.07 -1.38
C ALA A 160 -10.38 9.78 -0.85
N ARG A 161 -10.13 9.66 0.46
CA ARG A 161 -8.83 10.07 1.01
C ARG A 161 -7.74 9.18 0.44
N THR A 162 -6.62 9.79 0.06
CA THR A 162 -5.50 9.09 -0.57
C THR A 162 -4.41 8.76 0.43
N GLY A 163 -3.53 7.86 0.01
CA GLY A 163 -2.37 7.48 0.77
C GLY A 163 -2.63 6.28 1.68
N LEU A 164 -1.62 5.44 1.78
CA LEU A 164 -1.68 4.22 2.56
C LEU A 164 -1.76 4.53 4.07
N ASN A 165 -1.29 5.69 4.51
CA ASN A 165 -1.46 6.12 5.90
C ASN A 165 -2.91 6.46 6.25
N GLU A 166 -3.68 7.08 5.34
CA GLU A 166 -5.12 7.26 5.56
C GLU A 166 -5.84 5.92 5.58
N ARG A 167 -5.41 4.95 4.76
CA ARG A 167 -5.90 3.57 4.83
C ARG A 167 -5.63 2.98 6.22
N LYS A 168 -4.41 3.06 6.75
CA LYS A 168 -4.13 2.56 8.12
C LYS A 168 -5.00 3.22 9.20
N LYS A 169 -5.35 4.50 9.06
CA LYS A 169 -6.28 5.17 10.00
C LYS A 169 -7.70 4.60 9.93
N LEU A 170 -8.14 4.15 8.76
CA LEU A 170 -9.46 3.54 8.55
C LEU A 170 -9.54 2.08 9.04
N TRP A 171 -8.40 1.38 9.13
CA TRP A 171 -8.25 0.02 9.68
C TRP A 171 -7.07 -0.04 10.66
N PRO A 172 -7.21 0.51 11.88
CA PRO A 172 -6.09 0.63 12.82
C PRO A 172 -5.62 -0.71 13.40
N ASP A 173 -6.51 -1.70 13.49
CA ASP A 173 -6.22 -3.00 14.11
C ASP A 173 -5.81 -4.07 13.08
N ASP A 174 -5.94 -3.80 11.79
CA ASP A 174 -5.70 -4.78 10.74
C ASP A 174 -4.33 -4.57 10.10
N SER A 175 -3.72 -5.64 9.63
CA SER A 175 -2.49 -5.59 8.86
C SER A 175 -2.73 -6.03 7.42
N TRP A 176 -1.93 -5.47 6.52
CA TRP A 176 -1.98 -5.76 5.07
C TRP A 176 -0.72 -6.48 4.57
N PHE A 177 0.29 -6.50 5.42
CA PHE A 177 1.60 -7.04 5.13
C PHE A 177 2.10 -7.81 6.33
N ASP A 178 2.59 -9.02 6.06
CA ASP A 178 3.28 -9.83 7.05
C ASP A 178 4.78 -9.61 6.93
N VAL A 179 5.40 -9.11 8.00
CA VAL A 179 6.85 -8.85 8.06
C VAL A 179 7.51 -10.02 8.77
N ARG A 180 8.33 -10.79 8.04
CA ARG A 180 8.91 -12.05 8.52
C ARG A 180 10.43 -11.93 8.65
N PRO A 181 10.95 -11.66 9.86
CA PRO A 181 12.38 -11.80 10.13
C PRO A 181 12.76 -13.29 10.20
N ASP A 182 13.92 -13.63 9.65
CA ASP A 182 14.55 -14.94 9.78
C ASP A 182 15.61 -14.87 10.89
N THR A 183 15.32 -15.48 12.04
CA THR A 183 16.20 -15.44 13.22
C THR A 183 17.47 -16.26 13.05
N GLU A 184 17.54 -17.17 12.08
CA GLU A 184 18.75 -17.96 11.82
C GLU A 184 19.81 -17.12 11.09
N ASN A 185 19.35 -16.37 10.07
CA ASN A 185 20.24 -15.55 9.24
C ASN A 185 20.36 -14.09 9.72
N CYS A 186 19.44 -13.60 10.55
CA CYS A 186 19.46 -12.22 11.03
C CYS A 186 20.62 -11.99 12.00
N ILE A 187 21.44 -10.97 11.71
CA ILE A 187 22.61 -10.59 12.52
C ILE A 187 22.34 -9.48 13.53
N LEU A 188 21.07 -9.10 13.71
CA LEU A 188 20.63 -8.05 14.65
C LEU A 188 21.35 -6.68 14.44
N CYS A 189 21.69 -6.31 13.20
CA CYS A 189 22.39 -5.05 12.91
C CYS A 189 21.53 -3.78 12.96
N THR A 190 20.24 -3.91 13.35
CA THR A 190 19.24 -2.84 13.48
C THR A 190 18.91 -1.98 12.25
N ALA A 191 19.55 -2.20 11.11
CA ALA A 191 19.30 -1.43 9.89
C ALA A 191 17.83 -1.41 9.45
N CYS A 192 17.12 -2.53 9.62
CA CYS A 192 15.69 -2.64 9.29
C CYS A 192 14.80 -1.76 10.17
N ALA A 193 15.11 -1.66 11.48
CA ALA A 193 14.42 -0.78 12.40
C ALA A 193 14.73 0.69 12.08
N ALA A 194 16.01 1.02 11.84
CA ALA A 194 16.45 2.38 11.55
C ALA A 194 15.85 2.96 10.26
N VAL A 195 15.63 2.13 9.23
CA VAL A 195 15.03 2.58 7.96
C VAL A 195 13.50 2.65 8.00
N CYS A 196 12.86 2.04 9.00
CA CYS A 196 11.41 1.92 9.07
C CYS A 196 10.76 3.24 9.53
N GLN A 197 10.33 4.06 8.57
CA GLN A 197 9.67 5.36 8.85
C GLN A 197 8.34 5.22 9.60
N GLU A 198 7.68 4.06 9.47
CA GLU A 198 6.39 3.78 10.11
C GLU A 198 6.52 3.27 11.55
N GLY A 199 7.75 2.96 12.01
CA GLY A 199 7.96 2.34 13.31
C GLY A 199 7.35 0.93 13.45
N ALA A 200 7.14 0.23 12.33
CA ALA A 200 6.64 -1.15 12.31
C ALA A 200 7.66 -2.16 12.86
N ILE A 201 8.95 -1.81 12.89
CA ILE A 201 10.03 -2.63 13.45
C ILE A 201 10.72 -1.80 14.53
N THR A 202 10.77 -2.32 15.75
CA THR A 202 11.48 -1.69 16.88
C THR A 202 12.41 -2.70 17.52
N ILE A 203 13.64 -2.30 17.84
CA ILE A 203 14.63 -3.16 18.49
C ILE A 203 15.20 -2.38 19.67
N ALA A 204 14.73 -2.73 20.87
CA ALA A 204 15.10 -2.09 22.13
C ALA A 204 14.82 -3.06 23.29
N ASP A 205 15.41 -2.83 24.46
CA ASP A 205 15.09 -3.56 25.69
C ASP A 205 15.09 -5.09 25.52
N ASN A 206 16.10 -5.63 24.83
CA ASN A 206 16.26 -7.07 24.58
C ASN A 206 15.09 -7.71 23.81
N GLN A 207 14.34 -6.89 23.08
CA GLN A 207 13.18 -7.30 22.29
C GLN A 207 13.22 -6.73 20.86
N PHE A 208 13.12 -7.61 19.88
CA PHE A 208 12.83 -7.28 18.49
C PHE A 208 11.32 -7.38 18.30
N THR A 209 10.65 -6.26 18.06
CA THR A 209 9.20 -6.17 17.91
C THR A 209 8.84 -5.83 16.47
N VAL A 210 7.87 -6.57 15.93
CA VAL A 210 7.23 -6.32 14.64
C VAL A 210 5.76 -6.01 14.87
N ASP A 211 5.38 -4.76 14.64
CA ASP A 211 4.00 -4.30 14.64
C ASP A 211 3.49 -4.19 13.19
N LYS A 212 2.80 -5.24 12.74
CA LYS A 212 2.36 -5.39 11.35
C LYS A 212 1.28 -4.37 10.95
N THR A 213 0.50 -3.88 11.92
CA THR A 213 -0.55 -2.86 11.68
C THR A 213 0.02 -1.55 11.15
N LYS A 214 1.28 -1.24 11.51
CA LYS A 214 1.98 -0.04 11.05
C LYS A 214 2.65 -0.20 9.69
N CYS A 215 2.91 -1.44 9.26
CA CYS A 215 3.65 -1.72 8.04
C CYS A 215 2.92 -1.17 6.81
N SER A 216 3.61 -0.35 6.03
CA SER A 216 3.10 0.20 4.77
C SER A 216 3.49 -0.63 3.54
N GLY A 217 4.24 -1.72 3.71
CA GLY A 217 4.71 -2.51 2.56
C GLY A 217 5.70 -1.76 1.66
N CYS A 218 6.44 -0.77 2.20
CA CYS A 218 7.41 0.02 1.44
C CYS A 218 8.71 -0.74 1.10
N MET A 219 8.87 -1.97 1.61
CA MET A 219 10.00 -2.88 1.37
C MET A 219 11.37 -2.36 1.83
N SER A 220 11.46 -1.20 2.48
CA SER A 220 12.73 -0.58 2.88
C SER A 220 13.57 -1.48 3.79
N CYS A 221 12.94 -2.20 4.73
CA CYS A 221 13.64 -3.13 5.62
C CYS A 221 14.30 -4.30 4.87
N ARG A 222 13.65 -4.82 3.82
CA ARG A 222 14.19 -5.86 2.93
C ARG A 222 15.33 -5.32 2.07
N ASP A 223 15.18 -4.10 1.56
CA ASP A 223 16.16 -3.44 0.70
C ASP A 223 17.51 -3.23 1.43
N VAL A 224 17.47 -2.83 2.70
CA VAL A 224 18.67 -2.58 3.52
C VAL A 224 19.24 -3.83 4.19
N CYS A 225 18.51 -4.94 4.22
CA CYS A 225 18.95 -6.15 4.91
C CYS A 225 20.07 -6.85 4.12
N PHE A 226 21.30 -6.67 4.58
CA PHE A 226 22.49 -7.30 4.00
C PHE A 226 22.42 -8.83 3.97
N PRO A 227 22.11 -9.55 5.07
CA PRO A 227 22.01 -11.00 5.06
C PRO A 227 20.72 -11.53 4.40
N LYS A 228 19.83 -10.66 3.92
CA LYS A 228 18.51 -11.02 3.36
C LYS A 228 17.62 -11.82 4.32
N ALA A 229 17.75 -11.54 5.62
CA ALA A 229 17.04 -12.21 6.71
C ALA A 229 15.72 -11.53 7.11
N ILE A 230 15.07 -10.80 6.21
CA ILE A 230 13.75 -10.23 6.45
C ILE A 230 12.99 -10.10 5.13
N ASP A 231 11.72 -10.49 5.14
CA ASP A 231 10.82 -10.31 4.01
C ASP A 231 9.51 -9.64 4.43
N VAL A 232 8.78 -9.11 3.45
CA VAL A 232 7.48 -8.47 3.63
C VAL A 232 6.53 -8.99 2.57
N ILE A 233 5.47 -9.67 3.02
CA ILE A 233 4.56 -10.41 2.15
C ILE A 233 3.18 -9.75 2.20
N PRO A 234 2.53 -9.45 1.06
CA PRO A 234 1.14 -8.99 1.04
C PRO A 234 0.22 -10.06 1.63
N GLN A 235 -0.30 -9.81 2.83
CA GLN A 235 -1.19 -10.73 3.53
C GLN A 235 -2.08 -9.91 4.46
N ALA A 236 -3.38 -9.93 4.20
CA ALA A 236 -4.35 -9.28 5.04
C ALA A 236 -4.65 -10.15 6.28
N GLU A 237 -4.59 -9.56 7.48
CA GLU A 237 -4.90 -10.22 8.74
C GLU A 237 -5.67 -9.24 9.64
N LYS A 238 -6.82 -9.68 10.18
CA LYS A 238 -7.62 -8.90 11.11
C LYS A 238 -7.03 -8.91 12.51
N HIS A 239 -7.14 -7.78 13.22
CA HIS A 239 -6.74 -7.67 14.63
C HIS A 239 -5.31 -8.19 14.91
N SER A 240 -4.37 -7.82 14.04
CA SER A 240 -3.00 -8.33 14.10
C SER A 240 -2.29 -7.82 15.34
N GLN A 241 -1.69 -8.73 16.10
CA GLN A 241 -0.93 -8.39 17.31
C GLN A 241 0.57 -8.27 17.01
N PRO A 242 1.29 -7.39 17.71
CA PRO A 242 2.74 -7.30 17.57
C PRO A 242 3.43 -8.62 17.89
N VAL A 243 4.33 -9.05 17.01
CA VAL A 243 5.16 -10.23 17.22
C VAL A 243 6.46 -9.80 17.88
N ARG A 244 6.88 -10.52 18.92
CA ARG A 244 8.05 -10.17 19.74
C ARG A 244 9.04 -11.34 19.76
N TYR A 245 10.30 -11.05 19.50
CA TYR A 245 11.41 -11.99 19.55
C TYR A 245 12.42 -11.49 20.58
N ALA A 246 12.81 -12.35 21.53
CA ALA A 246 13.83 -12.00 22.51
C ALA A 246 15.22 -12.07 21.87
N TYR A 247 16.11 -11.16 22.26
CA TYR A 247 17.53 -11.24 21.97
C TYR A 247 18.37 -10.93 23.21
N PHE A 248 19.63 -11.33 23.18
CA PHE A 248 20.54 -11.26 24.31
C PHE A 248 21.76 -10.43 23.95
N ASP A 249 22.22 -9.63 24.90
CA ASP A 249 23.50 -8.94 24.78
C ASP A 249 24.64 -9.90 25.13
N ALA A 250 25.67 -9.92 24.28
CA ALA A 250 26.81 -10.79 24.41
C ALA A 250 28.11 -10.03 24.10
N ARG A 251 29.24 -10.62 24.47
CA ARG A 251 30.57 -10.10 24.14
C ARG A 251 31.37 -11.17 23.41
N CYS A 252 31.95 -10.81 22.26
CA CYS A 252 32.62 -11.76 21.38
C CYS A 252 33.88 -12.34 22.04
N SER A 253 34.05 -13.66 22.03
CA SER A 253 35.25 -14.33 22.58
C SER A 253 36.52 -14.09 21.75
N SER A 254 36.39 -13.69 20.48
CA SER A 254 37.52 -13.44 19.58
C SER A 254 37.92 -11.96 19.48
N CYS A 255 36.96 -11.06 19.25
CA CYS A 255 37.26 -9.62 19.08
C CYS A 255 36.87 -8.76 20.30
N HIS A 256 36.24 -9.35 21.32
CA HIS A 256 35.81 -8.69 22.56
C HIS A 256 34.81 -7.53 22.41
N LEU A 257 34.30 -7.28 21.20
CA LEU A 257 33.24 -6.30 20.96
C LEU A 257 31.88 -6.81 21.45
N PRO A 258 31.00 -5.90 21.94
CA PRO A 258 29.62 -6.24 22.25
C PRO A 258 28.85 -6.54 20.96
N PHE A 259 27.90 -7.45 21.05
CA PHE A 259 26.97 -7.77 19.96
C PHE A 259 25.66 -8.33 20.53
N MET A 260 24.59 -8.29 19.72
CA MET A 260 23.32 -8.91 20.06
C MET A 260 23.21 -10.30 19.43
N SER A 261 22.53 -11.22 20.12
CA SER A 261 22.38 -12.61 19.72
C SER A 261 20.95 -13.11 19.90
N TRP A 262 20.49 -13.99 19.01
CA TRP A 262 19.23 -14.72 19.18
C TRP A 262 19.32 -15.86 20.20
N GLN A 263 20.53 -16.31 20.52
CA GLN A 263 20.80 -17.40 21.47
C GLN A 263 21.70 -16.90 22.60
N PRO A 264 21.38 -17.19 23.88
CA PRO A 264 22.17 -16.70 25.01
C PRO A 264 23.57 -17.34 25.09
N GLU A 265 23.77 -18.53 24.53
CA GLU A 265 25.06 -19.24 24.54
C GLU A 265 26.03 -18.78 23.43
N GLN A 266 25.60 -17.90 22.53
CA GLN A 266 26.43 -17.51 21.39
C GLN A 266 27.64 -16.69 21.85
N THR A 267 28.84 -17.19 21.58
CA THR A 267 30.09 -16.54 22.02
C THR A 267 30.82 -15.78 20.91
N LEU A 268 30.49 -16.01 19.64
CA LEU A 268 31.11 -15.32 18.50
C LEU A 268 30.14 -14.34 17.85
N CYS A 269 30.58 -13.10 17.63
CA CYS A 269 29.80 -12.11 16.90
C CYS A 269 29.65 -12.49 15.41
N PRO A 270 28.66 -11.94 14.68
CA PRO A 270 28.41 -12.29 13.28
C PRO A 270 29.63 -12.14 12.36
N VAL A 271 30.47 -11.13 12.61
CA VAL A 271 31.68 -10.86 11.82
C VAL A 271 32.75 -11.93 12.08
N CYS A 272 33.06 -12.22 13.34
CA CYS A 272 34.03 -13.26 13.70
C CYS A 272 33.55 -14.66 13.27
N ARG A 273 32.26 -14.96 13.43
CA ARG A 273 31.67 -16.21 12.94
C ARG A 273 31.88 -16.36 11.42
N SER A 274 31.53 -15.34 10.65
CA SER A 274 31.70 -15.37 9.18
C SER A 274 33.18 -15.49 8.74
N ARG A 275 34.10 -14.82 9.44
CA ARG A 275 35.55 -14.95 9.18
C ARG A 275 36.04 -16.37 9.46
N LYS A 276 35.59 -16.99 10.56
CA LYS A 276 35.91 -18.37 10.91
C LYS A 276 35.38 -19.35 9.87
N GLU A 277 34.12 -19.21 9.46
CA GLU A 277 33.50 -20.05 8.41
C GLU A 277 34.23 -19.97 7.07
N LYS A 278 34.80 -18.81 6.73
CA LYS A 278 35.57 -18.61 5.49
C LYS A 278 37.06 -18.96 5.61
N GLY A 279 37.55 -19.38 6.78
CA GLY A 279 38.95 -19.75 7.01
C GLY A 279 39.94 -18.59 7.16
N TRP A 280 39.49 -17.41 7.64
CA TRP A 280 40.33 -16.21 7.80
C TRP A 280 40.93 -16.07 9.21
N MET A 281 40.62 -17.01 10.12
CA MET A 281 41.06 -17.07 11.51
C MET A 281 41.45 -18.49 11.88
#